data_AF-A0A1I7IFH9-F1
#
_entry.id   AF-A0A1I7IFH9-F1
#
_cell.length_a   1.000
_cell.length_b   1.000
_cell.length_c   1.000
_cell.angle_alpha   90.00
_cell.angle_beta   90.00
_cell.angle_gamma   90.00
#
_symmetry.space_group_name_H-M   'P 1'
#
loop_
_entity.id
_entity.type
_entity.pdbx_description
1 polymer ?
#
loop_
_entity_poly.entity_id
_entity_poly.type
_entity_poly.pdbx_seq_one_letter_code
_entity_poly.pdbx_strand_id
1 'polypeptide(L)' 'MSENIEAGWTLETVQQLKAMAREGVSASVMSLKLKRPVTAIHAKLAELGLTPAAEA' A
#
# COMPACT_ATOMS: atom_id res chain seq x y z
N MET A 1 18.21 18.15 -1.24
CA MET A 1 17.88 16.79 -1.71
C MET A 1 16.39 16.73 -1.98
N SER A 2 16.02 16.20 -3.14
CA SER A 2 14.69 16.26 -3.73
C SER A 2 13.79 15.19 -3.15
N GLU A 3 12.81 15.55 -2.32
CA GLU A 3 11.68 14.66 -2.04
C GLU A 3 10.41 15.50 -1.99
N ASN A 4 9.93 15.84 -3.19
CA ASN A 4 8.52 16.17 -3.36
C ASN A 4 7.75 14.89 -3.03
N ILE A 5 7.21 14.86 -1.81
CA ILE A 5 6.34 13.80 -1.27
C ILE A 5 5.03 13.90 -2.04
N GLU A 6 5.03 13.51 -3.30
CA GLU A 6 3.82 13.54 -4.12
C GLU A 6 2.85 12.49 -3.54
N ALA A 7 1.86 12.99 -2.77
CA ALA A 7 0.72 12.29 -2.17
C ALA A 7 0.95 11.40 -0.92
N GLY A 8 1.94 11.73 -0.08
CA GLY A 8 2.04 11.20 1.29
C GLY A 8 2.54 9.75 1.43
N TRP A 9 2.81 9.05 0.33
CA TRP A 9 3.41 7.72 0.37
C TRP A 9 4.91 7.83 0.67
N THR A 10 5.27 7.72 1.95
CA THR A 10 6.68 7.65 2.35
C THR A 10 7.28 6.30 1.96
N LEU A 11 8.61 6.27 1.80
CA LEU A 11 9.37 5.05 1.53
C LEU A 11 9.05 3.94 2.52
N GLU A 12 8.95 4.25 3.82
CA GLU A 12 8.50 3.31 4.85
C GLU A 12 7.08 2.78 4.59
N THR A 13 6.13 3.66 4.29
CA THR A 13 4.73 3.28 4.02
C THR A 13 4.65 2.34 2.82
N VAL A 14 5.41 2.64 1.76
CA VAL A 14 5.49 1.79 0.56
C VAL A 14 6.14 0.46 0.87
N GLN A 15 7.22 0.43 1.66
CA GLN A 15 7.86 -0.83 2.06
C GLN A 15 6.93 -1.70 2.92
N GLN A 16 6.20 -1.11 3.87
CA GLN A 16 5.20 -1.83 4.64
C GLN A 16 4.06 -2.34 3.76
N LEU A 17 3.57 -1.53 2.81
CA LEU A 17 2.56 -1.96 1.84
C LEU A 17 3.04 -3.18 1.03
N LYS A 18 4.29 -3.13 0.54
CA LYS A 18 4.90 -4.23 -0.21
C LYS A 18 5.04 -5.50 0.62
N ALA A 19 5.49 -5.38 1.87
CA ALA A 19 5.62 -6.51 2.79
C ALA A 19 4.25 -7.17 3.02
N MET A 20 3.25 -6.36 3.38
CA MET A 20 1.87 -6.81 3.59
C MET A 20 1.29 -7.48 2.34
N ALA A 21 1.54 -6.95 1.15
CA ALA A 21 1.01 -7.53 -0.09
C ALA A 21 1.63 -8.91 -0.38
N ARG A 22 2.94 -9.06 -0.12
CA ARG A 22 3.64 -10.35 -0.25
C ARG A 22 3.22 -11.36 0.82
N GLU A 23 2.85 -10.88 2.01
CA GLU A 23 2.26 -11.70 3.07
C GLU A 23 0.81 -12.10 2.77
N GLY A 24 0.21 -11.59 1.69
CA GLY A 24 -1.19 -11.86 1.37
C GLY A 24 -2.17 -11.15 2.31
N VAL A 25 -1.78 -9.99 2.83
CA VAL A 25 -2.67 -9.15 3.63
C VAL A 25 -3.65 -8.43 2.70
N SER A 26 -4.92 -8.41 3.09
CA SER A 26 -5.96 -7.74 2.32
C SER A 26 -5.86 -6.22 2.39
N ALA A 27 -6.33 -5.53 1.35
CA ALA A 27 -6.27 -4.08 1.28
C ALA A 27 -7.06 -3.38 2.40
N SER A 28 -8.11 -4.02 2.93
CA SER A 28 -8.86 -3.53 4.09
C SER A 28 -7.98 -3.46 5.35
N VAL A 29 -7.16 -4.49 5.59
CA VAL A 29 -6.20 -4.54 6.71
C VAL A 29 -5.04 -3.57 6.50
N MET A 30 -4.53 -3.45 5.27
CA MET A 30 -3.51 -2.47 4.93
C MET A 30 -3.99 -1.03 5.14
N SER A 31 -5.26 -0.76 4.78
CA SER A 31 -5.92 0.53 5.00
C SER A 31 -5.96 0.88 6.48
N LEU A 32 -6.29 -0.09 7.35
CA LEU A 32 -6.27 0.09 8.80
C LEU A 32 -4.85 0.36 9.33
N LYS A 33 -3.84 -0.39 8.86
CA LYS A 33 -2.45 -0.23 9.32
C LYS A 33 -1.81 1.07 8.87
N LEU A 34 -1.97 1.42 7.59
CA LEU A 34 -1.38 2.63 7.01
C LEU A 34 -2.27 3.86 7.21
N LYS A 35 -3.45 3.68 7.82
CA LYS A 35 -4.49 4.71 8.04
C LYS A 35 -4.80 5.45 6.73
N ARG A 36 -4.83 4.70 5.63
CA ARG A 36 -5.01 5.18 4.26
C ARG A 36 -6.23 4.52 3.64
N PRO A 37 -6.99 5.21 2.78
CA PRO A 37 -8.17 4.62 2.18
C PRO A 37 -7.80 3.43 1.28
N VAL A 38 -8.65 2.39 1.30
CA VAL A 38 -8.48 1.16 0.49
C VAL A 38 -8.30 1.47 -1.00
N THR A 39 -8.95 2.51 -1.52
CA THR A 39 -8.78 2.98 -2.91
C THR A 39 -7.35 3.42 -3.20
N ALA A 40 -6.70 4.13 -2.27
CA ALA A 40 -5.30 4.53 -2.40
C ALA A 40 -4.36 3.33 -2.24
N ILE A 41 -4.68 2.39 -1.34
CA ILE A 41 -3.95 1.13 -1.18
C ILE A 41 -3.97 0.36 -2.51
N HIS A 42 -5.15 0.14 -3.10
CA HIS A 42 -5.31 -0.55 -4.39
C HIS A 42 -4.60 0.16 -5.53
N ALA A 43 -4.75 1.49 -5.62
CA ALA A 43 -4.02 2.27 -6.61
C ALA A 43 -2.52 2.05 -6.47
N LYS A 44 -1.97 2.15 -5.25
CA LYS A 44 -0.54 1.99 -5.02
C LYS A 44 -0.06 0.57 -5.28
N LEU A 45 -0.84 -0.43 -4.92
CA LEU A 45 -0.55 -1.83 -5.21
C LEU A 45 -0.53 -2.10 -6.71
N ALA A 46 -1.52 -1.57 -7.45
CA ALA A 46 -1.58 -1.65 -8.90
C ALA A 46 -0.38 -0.96 -9.56
N GLU A 47 0.03 0.23 -9.09
CA GLU A 47 1.25 0.91 -9.54
C GLU A 47 2.52 0.08 -9.30
N LEU A 48 2.56 -0.68 -8.20
CA LEU A 48 3.69 -1.53 -7.83
C LEU A 48 3.65 -2.91 -8.49
N GLY A 49 2.58 -3.25 -9.24
CA GLY A 49 2.37 -4.57 -9.81
C GLY A 49 2.15 -5.66 -8.76
N LEU A 50 1.72 -5.29 -7.56
CA LEU A 50 1.45 -6.20 -6.47
C LEU A 50 -0.06 -6.44 -6.38
N THR A 51 -0.49 -7.68 -6.53
CA THR A 51 -1.89 -8.04 -6.30
C THR A 51 -2.08 -8.32 -4.81
N PRO A 52 -2.94 -7.59 -4.08
CA PRO A 52 -3.29 -7.99 -2.72
C PRO A 52 -3.92 -9.38 -2.76
N ALA A 53 -3.86 -10.12 -1.64
CA ALA A 53 -4.66 -11.33 -1.53
C ALA A 53 -6.12 -10.97 -1.78
N ALA A 54 -6.77 -11.72 -2.67
CA ALA A 54 -8.20 -11.59 -2.88
C ALA A 54 -8.90 -11.79 -1.53
N GLU A 55 -9.73 -10.83 -1.11
CA GLU A 55 -10.58 -11.03 0.04
C GLU A 55 -11.50 -12.21 -0.31
N ALA A 56 -11.30 -13.34 0.38
CA ALA A 56 -12.07 -14.57 0.19
C ALA A 56 -13.49 -14.41 0.74
#